data_AF-A0A2E3AWK6-F1
#
_entry.id   AF-A0A2E3AWK6-F1
#
_cell.length_a   1.000
_cell.length_b   1.000
_cell.length_c   1.000
_cell.angle_alpha   90.00
_cell.angle_beta   90.00
_cell.angle_gamma   90.00
#
_symmetry.space_group_name_H-M   'P 1'
#
loop_
_entity.id
_entity.type
_entity.pdbx_description
1 polymer ?
#
loop_
_entity_poly.entity_id
_entity_poly.type
_entity_poly.pdbx_seq_one_letter_code
_entity_poly.pdbx_strand_id
1 'polypeptide(L)'
;MSDMRYAPPQEIRSAVWLMLNVISLGVIQLRERLGLTPHTPLLPRHAISRLSRFLSQAEPALRRCLYLCAAELGALPAFPRETASSGPARARDTAQHVACPTQPIFRLFETRTQRPDAAPPRPVFRTGPRIRFLDADDVPDIHEYAKYPEDILPAKRLVRRLMALDHAMDHRDRYIEKIRRSLGEARQLIAKAGKRLFHHGPLTRLQCETARLLEDETHAVQPHFNSS
;
A
#
# COMPACT_ATOMS: atom_id res chain seq x y z
N MET A 1 -10.73 -21.52 -18.32
CA MET A 1 -10.11 -20.21 -18.03
C MET A 1 -8.77 -20.45 -17.38
N SER A 2 -7.71 -20.43 -18.18
CA SER A 2 -6.36 -20.81 -17.78
C SER A 2 -5.91 -20.04 -16.55
N ASP A 3 -5.37 -20.77 -15.58
CA ASP A 3 -4.63 -20.24 -14.44
C ASP A 3 -3.39 -19.53 -15.00
N MET A 4 -3.50 -18.23 -15.31
CA MET A 4 -2.36 -17.40 -15.73
C MET A 4 -1.46 -17.18 -14.50
N ARG A 5 -0.72 -18.24 -14.14
CA ARG A 5 0.34 -18.20 -13.14
C ARG A 5 1.52 -17.51 -13.77
N TYR A 6 2.02 -16.47 -13.10
CA TYR A 6 3.25 -15.84 -13.52
C TYR A 6 4.40 -16.82 -13.24
N ALA A 7 5.10 -17.25 -14.28
CA ALA A 7 6.27 -18.11 -14.18
C ALA A 7 7.53 -17.27 -14.51
N PRO A 8 8.16 -16.62 -13.52
CA PRO A 8 9.33 -15.82 -13.76
C PRO A 8 10.55 -16.68 -14.11
N PRO A 9 11.47 -16.16 -14.93
CA PRO A 9 12.82 -16.70 -15.08
C PRO A 9 13.55 -16.86 -13.73
N GLN A 10 14.46 -17.83 -13.67
CA GLN A 10 15.27 -18.10 -12.47
C GLN A 10 16.07 -16.88 -11.99
N GLU A 11 16.50 -16.03 -12.92
CA GLU A 11 17.21 -14.78 -12.64
C GLU A 11 16.37 -13.80 -11.81
N ILE A 12 15.06 -13.71 -12.08
CA ILE A 12 14.16 -12.83 -11.33
C ILE A 12 13.97 -13.38 -9.91
N ARG A 13 13.84 -14.71 -9.78
CA ARG A 13 13.72 -15.36 -8.47
C ARG A 13 14.95 -15.15 -7.60
N SER A 14 16.14 -15.33 -8.17
CA SER A 14 17.39 -15.12 -7.44
C SER A 14 17.57 -13.64 -7.08
N ALA A 15 17.23 -12.72 -7.97
CA ALA A 15 17.26 -11.28 -7.70
C ALA A 15 16.30 -10.87 -6.57
N VAL A 16 15.06 -11.39 -6.57
CA VAL A 16 14.09 -11.14 -5.50
C VAL A 16 14.62 -11.65 -4.14
N TRP A 17 15.17 -12.87 -4.13
CA TRP A 17 15.73 -13.44 -2.90
C TRP A 17 16.92 -12.63 -2.37
N LEU A 18 17.83 -12.22 -3.26
CA LEU A 18 18.96 -11.35 -2.93
C LEU A 18 18.46 -10.02 -2.37
N MET A 19 17.50 -9.38 -3.02
CA MET A 19 16.94 -8.10 -2.57
C MET A 19 16.32 -8.19 -1.17
N LEU A 20 15.59 -9.28 -0.87
CA LEU A 20 15.06 -9.52 0.46
C LEU A 20 16.19 -9.60 1.50
N ASN A 21 17.27 -10.32 1.21
CA ASN A 21 18.41 -10.44 2.12
C ASN A 21 19.16 -9.11 2.31
N VAL A 22 19.33 -8.33 1.24
CA VAL A 22 19.93 -6.99 1.30
C VAL A 22 19.08 -6.06 2.17
N ILE A 23 17.75 -6.11 2.02
CA ILE A 23 16.84 -5.31 2.85
C ILE A 23 16.94 -5.74 4.32
N SER A 24 16.91 -7.04 4.64
CA SER A 24 17.01 -7.51 6.03
C SER A 24 18.34 -7.11 6.67
N LEU A 25 19.45 -7.27 5.95
CA LEU A 25 20.76 -6.86 6.45
C LEU A 25 20.81 -5.34 6.68
N GLY A 26 20.26 -4.56 5.74
CA GLY A 26 20.17 -3.11 5.88
C GLY A 26 19.37 -2.66 7.10
N VAL A 27 18.27 -3.36 7.42
CA VAL A 27 17.46 -3.09 8.62
C VAL A 27 18.27 -3.37 9.89
N ILE A 28 18.93 -4.53 9.97
CA ILE A 28 19.75 -4.92 11.13
C ILE A 28 20.88 -3.92 11.35
N GLN A 29 21.66 -3.63 10.32
CA GLN A 29 22.78 -2.68 10.41
C GLN A 29 22.32 -1.27 10.82
N LEU A 30 21.19 -0.82 10.30
CA LEU A 30 20.68 0.52 10.61
C LEU A 30 20.12 0.59 12.03
N ARG A 31 19.49 -0.48 12.51
CA ARG A 31 19.00 -0.62 13.88
C ARG A 31 20.15 -0.63 14.88
N GLU A 32 21.20 -1.40 14.62
CA GLU A 32 22.41 -1.48 15.46
C GLU A 32 23.16 -0.14 15.50
N ARG A 33 23.44 0.46 14.33
CA ARG A 33 24.20 1.71 14.24
C ARG A 33 23.51 2.89 14.92
N LEU A 34 22.19 2.92 14.92
CA LEU A 34 21.40 4.00 15.51
C LEU A 34 20.83 3.64 16.89
N GLY A 35 21.15 2.46 17.43
CA GLY A 35 20.65 1.99 18.73
C GLY A 35 19.11 1.96 18.82
N LEU A 36 18.42 1.65 17.71
CA LEU A 36 16.97 1.82 17.63
C LEU A 36 16.25 0.73 18.43
N THR A 37 15.52 1.16 19.45
CA THR A 37 14.52 0.34 20.13
C THR A 37 13.10 0.78 19.72
N PRO A 38 12.08 -0.08 19.87
CA PRO A 38 10.69 0.26 19.54
C PRO A 38 10.16 1.52 20.23
N HIS A 39 10.79 1.91 21.34
CA HIS A 39 10.40 3.02 22.18
C HIS A 39 11.20 4.30 21.94
N THR A 40 12.17 4.31 21.00
CA THR A 40 12.95 5.52 20.67
C THR A 40 12.05 6.61 20.07
N PRO A 41 11.73 7.69 20.82
CA PRO A 41 10.79 8.70 20.34
C PRO A 41 11.49 9.81 19.55
N LEU A 42 12.77 10.02 19.81
CA LEU A 42 13.58 11.16 19.38
C LEU A 42 14.88 10.67 18.74
N LEU A 43 15.29 11.30 17.64
CA LEU A 43 16.55 11.02 16.95
C LEU A 43 17.15 12.32 16.40
N PRO A 44 18.47 12.38 16.21
CA PRO A 44 19.10 13.52 15.57
C PRO A 44 18.68 13.63 14.10
N ARG A 45 18.66 14.85 13.55
CA ARG A 45 18.22 15.16 12.19
C ARG A 45 18.98 14.36 11.12
N HIS A 46 20.27 14.15 11.29
CA HIS A 46 21.07 13.35 10.36
C HIS A 46 20.60 11.88 10.33
N ALA A 47 20.31 11.29 11.49
CA ALA A 47 19.81 9.92 11.61
C ALA A 47 18.41 9.79 11.00
N ILE A 48 17.54 10.78 11.22
CA ILE A 48 16.20 10.85 10.60
C ILE A 48 16.29 10.89 9.08
N SER A 49 17.20 11.70 8.55
CA SER A 49 17.40 11.85 7.10
C SER A 49 17.93 10.56 6.47
N ARG A 50 18.83 9.86 7.17
CA ARG A 50 19.35 8.56 6.74
C ARG A 50 18.27 7.48 6.79
N LEU A 51 17.51 7.42 7.88
CA LEU A 51 16.41 6.47 8.06
C LEU A 51 15.29 6.71 7.03
N SER A 52 14.93 7.96 6.78
CA SER A 52 13.90 8.29 5.79
C SER A 52 14.34 7.91 4.37
N ARG A 53 15.60 8.17 4.01
CA ARG A 53 16.17 7.77 2.72
C ARG A 53 16.16 6.25 2.56
N PHE A 54 16.62 5.52 3.58
CA PHE A 54 16.57 4.05 3.58
C PHE A 54 15.14 3.52 3.41
N LEU A 55 14.19 3.99 4.24
CA LEU A 55 12.78 3.55 4.16
C LEU A 55 12.14 3.89 2.82
N SER A 56 12.47 5.05 2.23
CA SER A 56 11.94 5.46 0.92
C SER A 56 12.32 4.49 -0.20
N GLN A 57 13.46 3.80 -0.07
CA GLN A 57 13.93 2.81 -1.05
C GLN A 57 13.51 1.39 -0.66
N ALA A 58 13.66 1.02 0.61
CA ALA A 58 13.42 -0.33 1.11
C ALA A 58 11.93 -0.71 1.09
N GLU A 59 11.03 0.20 1.47
CA GLU A 59 9.59 -0.12 1.51
C GLU A 59 9.00 -0.45 0.12
N PRO A 60 9.20 0.35 -0.95
CA PRO A 60 8.68 -0.02 -2.27
C PRO A 60 9.39 -1.24 -2.84
N ALA A 61 10.68 -1.43 -2.57
CA ALA A 61 11.40 -2.65 -2.98
C ALA A 61 10.80 -3.90 -2.32
N LEU A 62 10.53 -3.86 -1.01
CA LEU A 62 9.90 -4.96 -0.31
C LEU A 62 8.49 -5.25 -0.84
N ARG A 63 7.67 -4.22 -1.07
CA ARG A 63 6.33 -4.39 -1.67
C ARG A 63 6.38 -5.11 -3.01
N ARG A 64 7.31 -4.73 -3.89
CA ARG A 64 7.52 -5.38 -5.18
C ARG A 64 7.96 -6.84 -5.03
N CYS A 65 8.91 -7.11 -4.14
CA CYS A 65 9.37 -8.47 -3.87
C CYS A 65 8.21 -9.36 -3.37
N LEU A 66 7.45 -8.89 -2.38
CA LEU A 66 6.29 -9.62 -1.84
C LEU A 66 5.21 -9.84 -2.90
N TYR A 67 4.98 -8.85 -3.77
CA TYR A 67 4.06 -8.98 -4.89
C TYR A 67 4.51 -10.02 -5.90
N LEU A 68 5.79 -10.02 -6.29
CA LEU A 68 6.33 -11.01 -7.22
C LEU A 68 6.22 -12.43 -6.65
N CYS A 69 6.57 -12.63 -5.38
CA CYS A 69 6.37 -13.90 -4.69
C CYS A 69 4.88 -14.32 -4.67
N ALA A 70 3.97 -13.37 -4.44
CA ALA A 70 2.53 -13.66 -4.48
C ALA A 70 2.02 -14.01 -5.88
N ALA A 71 2.52 -13.32 -6.92
CA ALA A 71 2.16 -13.56 -8.31
C ALA A 71 2.64 -14.95 -8.79
N GLU A 72 3.83 -15.37 -8.36
CA GLU A 72 4.36 -16.71 -8.61
C GLU A 72 3.49 -17.82 -8.01
N LEU A 73 3.01 -17.61 -6.78
CA LEU A 73 2.17 -18.59 -6.08
C LEU A 73 0.70 -18.58 -6.56
N GLY A 74 0.32 -17.61 -7.38
CA GLY A 74 -1.03 -17.46 -7.91
C GLY A 74 -2.04 -16.91 -6.90
N ALA A 75 -3.19 -16.45 -7.41
CA ALA A 75 -4.25 -15.87 -6.58
C ALA A 75 -4.92 -16.92 -5.70
N LEU A 76 -5.14 -16.59 -4.43
CA LEU A 76 -5.99 -17.38 -3.54
C LEU A 76 -7.43 -16.91 -3.66
N PRO A 77 -8.43 -17.80 -3.51
CA PRO A 77 -9.81 -17.36 -3.41
C PRO A 77 -9.93 -16.38 -2.24
N ALA A 78 -10.62 -15.27 -2.48
CA ALA A 78 -10.98 -14.33 -1.43
C ALA A 78 -11.71 -15.11 -0.33
N PHE A 79 -11.50 -14.73 0.94
CA PHE A 79 -12.41 -15.21 1.99
C PHE A 79 -13.83 -14.91 1.52
N PRO A 80 -14.77 -15.87 1.66
CA PRO A 80 -16.17 -15.50 1.58
C PRO A 80 -16.35 -14.45 2.66
N ARG A 81 -16.43 -13.17 2.26
CA ARG A 81 -17.13 -12.18 3.05
C ARG A 81 -18.49 -12.83 3.24
N GLU A 82 -18.74 -13.34 4.44
CA GLU A 82 -20.10 -13.48 4.93
C GLU A 82 -20.76 -12.17 4.51
N THR A 83 -21.65 -12.30 3.54
CA THR A 83 -22.49 -11.20 3.11
C THR A 83 -22.97 -10.58 4.39
N ALA A 84 -22.57 -9.33 4.63
CA ALA A 84 -23.10 -8.54 5.74
C ALA A 84 -24.62 -8.64 5.59
N SER A 85 -25.21 -9.53 6.36
CA SER A 85 -26.63 -9.56 6.57
C SER A 85 -26.93 -8.17 7.07
N SER A 86 -27.90 -7.54 6.43
CA SER A 86 -28.52 -6.30 6.86
C SER A 86 -29.09 -6.52 8.27
N GLY A 87 -28.23 -6.46 9.28
CA GLY A 87 -28.58 -6.40 10.69
C GLY A 87 -28.62 -4.94 11.11
N PRO A 88 -29.59 -4.54 11.95
CA PRO A 88 -29.79 -3.14 12.30
C PRO A 88 -28.55 -2.56 12.96
N ALA A 89 -28.24 -1.32 12.61
CA ALA A 89 -27.10 -0.55 13.07
C ALA A 89 -26.94 -0.65 14.60
N ARG A 90 -25.93 -1.42 15.05
CA ARG A 90 -25.50 -1.36 16.45
C ARG A 90 -24.73 -0.06 16.66
N ALA A 91 -25.17 0.67 17.68
CA ALA A 91 -24.60 1.91 18.14
C ALA A 91 -23.08 1.81 18.28
N ARG A 92 -22.38 2.84 17.79
CA ARG A 92 -20.97 3.05 18.07
C ARG A 92 -20.85 3.44 19.53
N ASP A 93 -20.75 2.45 20.40
CA ASP A 93 -20.29 2.68 21.76
C ASP A 93 -18.85 3.19 21.69
N THR A 94 -18.67 4.41 22.19
CA THR A 94 -17.38 5.04 22.45
C THR A 94 -16.67 4.29 23.58
N ALA A 95 -16.24 3.06 23.31
CA ALA A 95 -15.28 2.38 24.14
C ALA A 95 -13.93 3.09 23.93
N GLN A 96 -13.50 3.83 24.94
CA GLN A 96 -12.12 4.27 25.09
C GLN A 96 -11.23 3.02 25.10
N HIS A 97 -10.81 2.57 23.93
CA HIS A 97 -9.78 1.57 23.79
C HIS A 97 -8.51 2.17 24.39
N VAL A 98 -8.15 1.71 25.58
CA VAL A 98 -6.76 1.72 26.05
C VAL A 98 -5.95 1.09 24.93
N ALA A 99 -5.23 1.92 24.19
CA ALA A 99 -4.49 1.52 23.01
C ALA A 99 -3.31 0.66 23.45
N CYS A 100 -3.57 -0.64 23.66
CA CYS A 100 -2.53 -1.65 23.73
C CYS A 100 -1.60 -1.42 22.52
N PRO A 101 -0.27 -1.31 22.70
CA PRO A 101 0.62 -0.96 21.61
C PRO A 101 0.66 -2.11 20.60
N THR A 102 -0.27 -2.06 19.65
CA THR A 102 -0.33 -3.02 18.55
C THR A 102 0.96 -2.90 17.77
N GLN A 103 1.63 -4.02 17.51
CA GLN A 103 2.83 -4.05 16.68
C GLN A 103 2.54 -3.32 15.35
N PRO A 104 3.46 -2.46 14.88
CA PRO A 104 3.22 -1.69 13.68
C PRO A 104 3.15 -2.62 12.46
N ILE A 105 2.06 -2.54 11.71
CA ILE A 105 1.80 -3.40 10.54
C ILE A 105 2.34 -2.73 9.28
N PHE A 106 3.02 -3.52 8.44
CA PHE A 106 3.53 -3.04 7.16
C PHE A 106 2.40 -2.74 6.18
N ARG A 107 2.51 -1.58 5.52
CA ARG A 107 1.51 -1.13 4.54
C ARG A 107 1.84 -1.75 3.17
N LEU A 108 1.04 -2.75 2.79
CA LEU A 108 1.17 -3.45 1.51
C LEU A 108 0.82 -2.58 0.30
N PHE A 109 -0.13 -1.67 0.47
CA PHE A 109 -0.56 -0.74 -0.57
C PHE A 109 -0.27 0.68 -0.12
N GLU A 110 0.21 1.51 -1.04
CA GLU A 110 0.33 2.95 -0.81
C GLU A 110 -1.07 3.51 -0.67
N THR A 111 -1.50 3.72 0.58
CA THR A 111 -2.65 4.59 0.80
C THR A 111 -2.18 5.98 0.43
N ARG A 112 -2.75 6.53 -0.65
CA ARG A 112 -2.51 7.91 -1.09
C ARG A 112 -2.64 8.81 0.15
N THR A 113 -1.51 9.22 0.72
CA THR A 113 -1.44 9.82 2.08
C THR A 113 -1.92 11.27 2.12
N GLN A 114 -2.69 11.69 1.14
CA GLN A 114 -3.32 12.98 1.10
C GLN A 114 -4.75 12.71 0.68
N ARG A 115 -5.66 12.75 1.66
CA ARG A 115 -7.01 13.20 1.37
C ARG A 115 -6.82 14.73 1.25
N PRO A 116 -6.78 15.31 0.03
CA PRO A 116 -6.53 16.73 -0.13
C PRO A 116 -7.60 17.60 0.57
N ASP A 117 -8.77 17.01 0.88
CA ASP A 117 -9.91 17.70 1.48
C ASP A 117 -10.12 17.43 2.98
N ALA A 118 -9.09 17.02 3.71
CA ALA A 118 -9.20 17.01 5.17
C ALA A 118 -9.16 18.46 5.68
N ALA A 119 -10.33 19.12 5.68
CA ALA A 119 -10.50 20.45 6.24
C ALA A 119 -9.86 20.49 7.64
N PRO A 120 -9.02 21.51 7.94
CA PRO A 120 -8.39 21.62 9.24
C PRO A 120 -9.47 21.61 10.35
N PRO A 121 -9.20 20.98 11.50
CA PRO A 121 -10.15 20.99 12.61
C PRO A 121 -10.49 22.44 12.95
N ARG A 122 -11.80 22.75 13.02
CA ARG A 122 -12.26 24.11 13.32
C ARG A 122 -11.75 24.52 14.70
N PRO A 123 -11.26 25.76 14.87
CA PRO A 123 -10.80 26.22 16.18
C PRO A 123 -11.97 26.18 17.16
N VAL A 124 -11.86 25.35 18.18
CA VAL A 124 -12.84 25.28 19.27
C VAL A 124 -12.47 26.39 20.25
N PHE A 125 -13.14 27.54 20.13
CA PHE A 125 -13.02 28.62 21.11
C PHE A 125 -13.58 28.13 22.45
N ARG A 126 -12.70 27.80 23.40
CA ARG A 126 -13.11 27.54 24.79
C ARG A 126 -13.42 28.88 25.45
N THR A 127 -14.71 29.19 25.58
CA THR A 127 -15.21 30.33 26.37
C THR A 127 -15.04 30.04 27.86
N GLY A 128 -13.89 30.42 28.41
CA GLY A 128 -13.59 30.43 29.85
C GLY A 128 -12.65 31.61 30.18
N PRO A 129 -12.46 31.97 31.47
CA PRO A 129 -11.65 33.13 31.86
C PRO A 129 -10.20 32.93 31.40
N ARG A 130 -9.77 33.82 30.49
CA ARG A 130 -8.51 33.70 29.74
C ARG A 130 -7.45 34.62 30.33
N ILE A 131 -6.35 34.06 30.83
CA ILE A 131 -5.22 34.81 31.38
C ILE A 131 -4.46 35.43 30.20
N ARG A 132 -4.72 36.72 29.91
CA ARG A 132 -4.18 37.46 28.76
C ARG A 132 -2.65 37.70 28.78
N PHE A 133 -1.99 37.45 29.91
CA PHE A 133 -0.54 37.64 30.07
C PHE A 133 0.32 36.58 29.35
N LEU A 134 -0.28 35.48 28.90
CA LEU A 134 0.36 34.41 28.10
C LEU A 134 -0.17 34.37 26.64
N ASP A 135 -1.05 35.30 26.25
CA ASP A 135 -1.60 35.44 24.90
C ASP A 135 -0.71 36.34 24.01
N ALA A 136 0.55 36.59 24.36
CA ALA A 136 1.50 37.19 23.42
C ALA A 136 1.75 36.17 22.31
N ASP A 137 1.32 36.50 21.08
CA ASP A 137 1.46 35.67 19.87
C ASP A 137 2.92 35.52 19.39
N ASP A 138 3.91 35.87 20.23
CA ASP A 138 5.32 35.56 20.00
C ASP A 138 5.56 34.07 20.31
N VAL A 139 4.91 33.19 19.55
CA VAL A 139 5.44 31.85 19.35
C VAL A 139 6.65 32.05 18.46
N PRO A 140 7.89 31.93 18.98
CA PRO A 140 9.08 32.13 18.15
C PRO A 140 8.97 31.20 16.94
N ASP A 141 9.13 31.78 15.75
CA ASP A 141 8.98 31.01 14.52
C ASP A 141 10.02 29.89 14.56
N ILE A 142 9.56 28.65 14.50
CA ILE A 142 10.43 27.47 14.53
C ILE A 142 11.37 27.47 13.30
N HIS A 143 11.07 28.28 12.29
CA HIS A 143 11.91 28.52 11.12
C HIS A 143 12.99 29.60 11.31
N GLU A 144 12.93 30.37 12.40
CA GLU A 144 13.90 31.42 12.74
C GLU A 144 15.25 30.83 13.19
N TYR A 145 15.26 29.62 13.73
CA TYR A 145 16.47 28.94 14.17
C TYR A 145 17.18 28.20 13.03
N ALA A 146 18.51 28.32 12.99
CA ALA A 146 19.36 27.54 12.10
C ALA A 146 19.17 26.04 12.39
N LYS A 147 18.96 25.25 11.34
CA LYS A 147 18.69 23.80 11.43
C LYS A 147 20.03 23.06 11.47
N TYR A 148 20.37 22.47 12.61
CA TYR A 148 21.61 21.72 12.78
C TYR A 148 21.40 20.21 12.57
N PRO A 149 22.45 19.48 12.14
CA PRO A 149 22.38 18.03 11.95
C PRO A 149 22.16 17.25 13.27
N GLU A 150 22.51 17.85 14.41
CA GLU A 150 22.35 17.29 15.75
C GLU A 150 21.02 17.66 16.41
N ASP A 151 20.14 18.40 15.71
CA ASP A 151 18.80 18.72 16.22
C ASP A 151 18.03 17.44 16.54
N ILE A 152 17.59 17.32 17.79
CA ILE A 152 16.80 16.19 18.26
C ILE A 152 15.35 16.42 17.85
N LEU A 153 14.82 15.54 16.99
CA LEU A 153 13.48 15.66 16.42
C LEU A 153 12.65 14.40 16.68
N PRO A 154 11.31 14.52 16.68
CA PRO A 154 10.41 13.39 16.83
C PRO A 154 10.51 12.41 15.64
N ALA A 155 10.92 11.18 15.93
CA ALA A 155 11.16 10.13 14.94
C ALA A 155 10.20 8.92 15.07
N LYS A 156 9.26 8.97 16.02
CA LYS A 156 8.30 7.87 16.32
C LYS A 156 7.65 7.26 15.08
N ARG A 157 7.27 8.08 14.08
CA ARG A 157 6.66 7.59 12.83
C ARG A 157 7.64 6.77 11.99
N LEU A 158 8.89 7.19 11.88
CA LEU A 158 9.92 6.50 11.10
C LEU A 158 10.36 5.22 11.80
N VAL A 159 10.54 5.25 13.11
CA VAL A 159 10.86 4.06 13.91
C VAL A 159 9.74 3.01 13.78
N ARG A 160 8.46 3.43 13.88
CA ARG A 160 7.33 2.51 13.65
C ARG A 160 7.31 1.91 12.25
N ARG A 161 7.68 2.67 11.22
CA ARG A 161 7.78 2.17 9.85
C ARG A 161 8.91 1.15 9.69
N LEU A 162 10.07 1.41 10.31
CA LEU A 162 11.18 0.45 10.33
C LEU A 162 10.78 -0.84 11.04
N MET A 163 10.13 -0.75 12.21
CA MET A 163 9.62 -1.93 12.94
C MET A 163 8.56 -2.69 12.14
N ALA A 164 7.73 -1.99 11.38
CA ALA A 164 6.77 -2.63 10.47
C ALA A 164 7.47 -3.37 9.33
N LEU A 165 8.53 -2.77 8.76
CA LEU A 165 9.37 -3.39 7.75
C LEU A 165 10.03 -4.67 8.29
N ASP A 166 10.61 -4.60 9.49
CA ASP A 166 11.22 -5.73 10.21
C ASP A 166 10.20 -6.87 10.41
N HIS A 167 9.03 -6.55 10.97
CA HIS A 167 7.94 -7.51 11.14
C HIS A 167 7.50 -8.13 9.81
N ALA A 168 7.48 -7.38 8.70
CA ALA A 168 7.14 -7.91 7.38
C ALA A 168 8.19 -8.87 6.84
N MET A 169 9.46 -8.64 7.18
CA MET A 169 10.57 -9.54 6.85
C MET A 169 10.54 -10.83 7.67
N ASP A 170 10.06 -10.79 8.91
CA ASP A 170 9.89 -11.99 9.74
C ASP A 170 8.67 -12.82 9.31
N HIS A 171 7.58 -12.15 8.94
CA HIS A 171 6.29 -12.78 8.68
C HIS A 171 5.88 -12.72 7.20
N ARG A 172 6.81 -12.97 6.28
CA ARG A 172 6.62 -12.78 4.82
C ARG A 172 5.39 -13.52 4.30
N ASP A 173 5.20 -14.76 4.72
CA ASP A 173 4.13 -15.63 4.25
C ASP A 173 2.75 -15.04 4.52
N ARG A 174 2.56 -14.44 5.71
CA ARG A 174 1.29 -13.78 6.09
C ARG A 174 0.97 -12.60 5.17
N TYR A 175 1.99 -11.85 4.74
CA TYR A 175 1.83 -10.72 3.84
C TYR A 175 1.62 -11.17 2.38
N ILE A 176 2.33 -12.22 1.95
CA ILE A 176 2.15 -12.86 0.65
C ILE A 176 0.72 -13.39 0.53
N GLU A 177 0.20 -14.11 1.53
CA GLU A 177 -1.19 -14.58 1.55
C GLU A 177 -2.20 -13.43 1.41
N LYS A 178 -1.99 -12.33 2.13
CA LYS A 178 -2.86 -11.14 2.03
C LYS A 178 -2.85 -10.58 0.61
N ILE A 179 -1.69 -10.48 -0.03
CA ILE A 179 -1.59 -10.03 -1.43
C ILE A 179 -2.30 -11.04 -2.35
N ARG A 180 -2.06 -12.34 -2.21
CA ARG A 180 -2.71 -13.38 -3.02
C ARG A 180 -4.24 -13.33 -2.92
N ARG A 181 -4.78 -13.06 -1.74
CA ARG A 181 -6.23 -12.86 -1.54
C ARG A 181 -6.72 -11.59 -2.23
N SER A 182 -5.99 -10.48 -2.11
CA SER A 182 -6.36 -9.22 -2.79
C SER A 182 -6.35 -9.35 -4.33
N LEU A 183 -5.43 -10.15 -4.88
CA LEU A 183 -5.41 -10.50 -6.30
C LEU A 183 -6.65 -11.32 -6.71
N GLY A 184 -7.07 -12.26 -5.86
CA GLY A 184 -8.31 -13.01 -6.04
C GLY A 184 -9.55 -12.10 -6.03
N GLU A 185 -9.65 -11.19 -5.07
CA GLU A 185 -10.75 -10.20 -4.99
C GLU A 185 -10.79 -9.30 -6.22
N ALA A 186 -9.65 -8.75 -6.63
CA ALA A 186 -9.55 -7.91 -7.81
C ALA A 186 -10.03 -8.66 -9.07
N ARG A 187 -9.66 -9.94 -9.22
CA ARG A 187 -10.14 -10.77 -10.33
C ARG A 187 -11.65 -10.95 -10.31
N GLN A 188 -12.27 -11.12 -9.13
CA GLN A 188 -13.72 -11.21 -9.02
C GLN A 188 -14.41 -9.88 -9.39
N LEU A 189 -13.85 -8.74 -8.96
CA LEU A 189 -14.38 -7.42 -9.31
C LEU A 189 -14.26 -7.15 -10.80
N ILE A 190 -13.10 -7.45 -11.40
CA ILE A 190 -12.87 -7.32 -12.85
C ILE A 190 -13.81 -8.25 -13.62
N ALA A 191 -14.02 -9.49 -13.18
CA ALA A 191 -14.97 -10.39 -13.83
C ALA A 191 -16.42 -9.85 -13.77
N LYS A 192 -16.84 -9.27 -12.63
CA LYS A 192 -18.16 -8.62 -12.51
C LYS A 192 -18.28 -7.36 -13.37
N ALA A 193 -17.23 -6.54 -13.40
CA ALA A 193 -17.18 -5.33 -14.22
C ALA A 193 -17.15 -5.66 -15.71
N GLY A 194 -16.33 -6.63 -16.12
CA GLY A 194 -16.27 -7.13 -17.49
C GLY A 194 -17.61 -7.67 -17.95
N LYS A 195 -18.31 -8.46 -17.13
CA LYS A 195 -19.70 -8.87 -17.45
C LYS A 195 -20.60 -7.66 -17.70
N ARG A 196 -20.51 -6.59 -16.91
CA ARG A 196 -21.33 -5.38 -17.09
C ARG A 196 -20.92 -4.52 -18.29
N LEU A 197 -19.62 -4.39 -18.53
CA LEU A 197 -19.06 -3.57 -19.61
C LEU A 197 -19.18 -4.27 -20.97
N PHE A 198 -19.13 -5.59 -21.00
CA PHE A 198 -19.24 -6.43 -22.19
C PHE A 198 -20.58 -7.17 -22.29
N HIS A 199 -21.56 -6.88 -21.42
CA HIS A 199 -22.96 -7.18 -21.70
C HIS A 199 -23.42 -6.22 -22.79
N HIS A 200 -22.98 -6.46 -24.02
CA HIS A 200 -23.76 -6.08 -25.17
C HIS A 200 -25.04 -6.94 -25.11
N GLY A 201 -26.20 -6.29 -25.20
CA GLY A 201 -27.43 -6.99 -25.55
C GLY A 201 -27.28 -7.73 -26.88
N PRO A 202 -28.33 -8.39 -27.40
CA PRO A 202 -28.27 -8.92 -28.76
C PRO A 202 -27.75 -7.83 -29.70
N LEU A 203 -26.68 -8.14 -30.45
CA LEU A 203 -26.09 -7.23 -31.41
C LEU A 203 -27.22 -6.67 -32.28
N THR A 204 -27.27 -5.35 -32.41
CA THR A 204 -28.26 -4.73 -33.29
C THR A 204 -28.06 -5.27 -34.71
N ARG A 205 -29.14 -5.33 -35.51
CA ARG A 205 -29.07 -5.88 -36.88
C ARG A 205 -27.92 -5.27 -37.71
N LEU A 206 -27.69 -3.97 -37.55
CA LEU A 206 -26.60 -3.24 -38.19
C LEU A 206 -25.22 -3.71 -37.73
N GLN A 207 -25.04 -3.97 -36.43
CA GLN A 207 -23.78 -4.51 -35.89
C GLN A 207 -23.50 -5.92 -36.40
N CYS A 208 -24.52 -6.76 -36.54
CA CYS A 208 -24.41 -8.08 -37.17
C CYS A 208 -24.03 -7.98 -38.65
N GLU A 209 -24.64 -7.05 -39.39
CA GLU A 209 -24.33 -6.83 -40.80
C GLU A 209 -22.89 -6.33 -40.98
N THR A 210 -22.41 -5.40 -40.13
CA THR A 210 -21.01 -4.96 -40.15
C THR A 210 -20.03 -6.05 -39.73
N ALA A 211 -20.39 -6.91 -38.77
CA ALA A 211 -19.54 -8.02 -38.36
C ALA A 211 -19.37 -9.07 -39.46
N ARG A 212 -20.46 -9.36 -40.21
CA ARG A 212 -20.43 -10.24 -41.37
C ARG A 212 -19.58 -9.67 -42.50
N LEU A 213 -19.70 -8.37 -42.78
CA LEU A 213 -18.85 -7.70 -43.77
C LEU A 213 -17.37 -7.78 -43.40
N LEU A 214 -17.03 -7.59 -42.12
CA LEU A 214 -15.66 -7.74 -41.63
C LEU A 214 -15.17 -9.20 -41.68
N GLU A 215 -16.02 -10.18 -41.40
CA GLU A 215 -15.69 -11.61 -41.59
C GLU A 215 -15.41 -11.93 -43.07
N ASP A 216 -16.25 -11.46 -43.99
CA ASP A 216 -16.08 -11.67 -45.42
C ASP A 216 -14.79 -10.99 -45.94
N GLU A 217 -14.50 -9.77 -45.49
CA GLU A 217 -13.25 -9.06 -45.81
C GLU A 217 -12.02 -9.79 -45.25
N THR A 218 -12.08 -10.27 -44.00
CA THR A 218 -10.95 -11.00 -43.41
C THR A 218 -10.72 -12.36 -44.09
N HIS A 219 -11.77 -13.06 -44.51
CA HIS A 219 -11.64 -14.29 -45.28
C HIS A 219 -11.11 -14.06 -46.70
N ALA A 220 -11.44 -12.93 -47.33
CA ALA A 220 -10.87 -12.53 -48.61
C ALA A 220 -9.36 -12.19 -48.51
N VAL A 221 -8.92 -11.65 -47.37
CA VAL A 221 -7.52 -11.28 -47.11
C VAL A 221 -6.68 -12.46 -46.63
N GLN A 222 -7.24 -13.42 -45.89
CA GLN A 222 -6.56 -14.63 -45.38
C GLN A 222 -5.69 -15.41 -46.40
N PRO A 223 -6.08 -15.64 -47.67
CA PRO A 223 -5.23 -16.37 -48.62
C PRO A 223 -3.91 -15.65 -48.96
N HIS A 224 -3.83 -14.34 -48.74
CA HIS A 224 -2.64 -13.53 -48.99
C HIS A 224 -1.63 -13.55 -47.83
N PHE A 225 -2.04 -14.03 -46.64
CA PHE A 225 -1.17 -14.16 -45.47
C PHE A 225 -0.61 -15.57 -45.28
N ASN A 226 -1.21 -16.59 -45.89
CA ASN A 226 -0.78 -18.01 -45.76
C ASN A 226 0.13 -18.49 -46.91
N SER A 227 0.62 -17.58 -47.75
CA SER A 227 1.45 -17.88 -48.93
C SER A 227 2.89 -17.33 -48.82
N SER A 228 3.40 -17.14 -47.59
CA SER A 228 4.82 -16.80 -47.30
C SER A 228 5.51 -17.90 -46.50
#